data_AF-A0A9N8VVH6-F1
#
_entry.id   AF-A0A9N8VVH6-F1
#
_cell.length_a   1.000
_cell.length_b   1.000
_cell.length_c   1.000
_cell.angle_alpha   90.00
_cell.angle_beta   90.00
_cell.angle_gamma   90.00
#
_symmetry.space_group_name_H-M   'P 1'
#
loop_
_entity.id
_entity.type
_entity.pdbx_description
1 polymer ?
#
loop_
_entity_poly.entity_id
_entity_poly.type
_entity_poly.pdbx_seq_one_letter_code
_entity_poly.pdbx_strand_id
1 'polypeptide(L)'
;MTTQNIQEWSFSSSFPLPCRVLIITTAGLWAWGTNLQILSWASIDAHAILTGDKKKYPYYKPIYKCFQRVVFSGLDTEVYLCDKILADIMTSYAKVFGDLYKTMCILFIYGAIQEDIGNKYYAYVFAPLITSFPYFIRFKQCIAEYLNPKDPKKPNREHLFNALKYCSAFPVILFSALQKWYKFRSDEVDVSASWITPSIIFDLWIISVAVNSIYSFYWDVAKDWKLAIFTPASPHYLLVPSFKLRSNLTFEKSLYYIAIFLNFLLRFTWSLKLSSHLHIINYLEPSVFLMECLEVTRRWLWIFFRLESEWIETDKTTYIPLGNTA
;
A
#
# COMPACT_ATOMS: atom_id res chain seq x y z
N MET A 1 48.87 11.09 -21.37
CA MET A 1 48.13 10.20 -20.46
C MET A 1 46.65 10.39 -20.74
N THR A 2 46.10 9.55 -21.60
CA THR A 2 44.68 9.46 -21.87
C THR A 2 43.99 8.85 -20.66
N THR A 3 43.11 9.60 -20.01
CA THR A 3 42.18 9.09 -19.00
C THR A 3 41.37 7.98 -19.64
N GLN A 4 41.63 6.73 -19.24
CA GLN A 4 40.73 5.63 -19.52
C GLN A 4 39.36 6.00 -18.93
N ASN A 5 38.36 6.13 -19.80
CA ASN A 5 36.96 6.12 -19.39
C ASN A 5 36.73 4.78 -18.70
N ILE A 6 36.73 4.77 -17.37
CA ILE A 6 36.17 3.66 -16.61
C ILE A 6 34.69 3.64 -16.99
N GLN A 7 34.31 2.68 -17.83
CA GLN A 7 32.92 2.42 -18.14
C GLN A 7 32.27 1.90 -16.85
N GLU A 8 31.67 2.80 -16.07
CA GLU A 8 30.90 2.43 -14.89
C GLU A 8 29.78 1.48 -15.34
N TRP A 9 29.75 0.29 -14.74
CA TRP A 9 28.71 -0.70 -15.01
C TRP A 9 27.36 -0.13 -14.58
N SER A 10 26.40 -0.03 -15.49
CA SER A 10 25.06 0.43 -15.13
C SER A 10 24.38 -0.60 -14.20
N PHE A 11 23.63 -0.12 -13.20
CA PHE A 11 22.91 -1.00 -12.25
C PHE A 11 21.99 -2.00 -12.95
N SER A 12 21.37 -1.63 -14.07
CA SER A 12 20.61 -2.55 -14.93
C SER A 12 21.42 -3.70 -15.52
N SER A 13 22.72 -3.49 -15.77
CA SER A 13 23.60 -4.54 -16.29
C SER A 13 23.97 -5.55 -15.21
N SER A 14 24.29 -5.08 -13.99
CA SER A 14 24.65 -5.97 -12.87
C SER A 14 23.43 -6.59 -12.18
N PHE A 15 22.29 -5.89 -12.22
CA PHE A 15 21.07 -6.31 -11.54
C PHE A 15 19.84 -6.08 -12.41
N PRO A 16 19.53 -7.01 -13.33
CA PRO A 16 18.44 -6.87 -14.29
C PRO A 16 17.05 -6.79 -13.65
N LEU A 17 16.11 -6.16 -14.35
CA LEU A 17 14.72 -5.99 -13.89
C LEU A 17 14.03 -7.31 -13.49
N PRO A 18 14.16 -8.44 -14.25
CA PRO A 18 13.58 -9.72 -13.83
C PRO A 18 14.08 -10.19 -12.46
N CYS A 19 15.38 -10.01 -12.17
CA CYS A 19 15.96 -10.38 -10.89
C CYS A 19 15.43 -9.52 -9.75
N ARG A 20 15.24 -8.21 -9.98
CA ARG A 20 14.64 -7.28 -9.01
C ARG A 20 13.25 -7.73 -8.59
N VAL A 21 12.39 -8.02 -9.58
CA VAL A 21 11.01 -8.48 -9.34
C VAL A 21 11.02 -9.79 -8.58
N LEU A 22 11.84 -10.76 -9.00
CA LEU A 22 11.94 -12.06 -8.33
C LEU A 22 12.38 -11.91 -6.86
N ILE A 23 13.37 -11.06 -6.59
CA ILE A 23 13.88 -10.84 -5.23
C ILE A 23 12.84 -10.18 -4.35
N ILE A 24 12.18 -9.11 -4.81
CA ILE A 24 11.14 -8.44 -4.02
C ILE A 24 9.96 -9.38 -3.75
N THR A 25 9.49 -10.12 -4.76
CA THR A 25 8.39 -11.08 -4.57
C THR A 25 8.78 -12.18 -3.57
N THR A 26 10.00 -12.72 -3.69
CA THR A 26 10.51 -13.74 -2.77
C THR A 26 10.64 -13.18 -1.35
N ALA A 27 11.23 -11.98 -1.20
CA ALA A 27 11.35 -11.30 0.08
C ALA A 27 9.99 -11.05 0.74
N GLY A 28 8.94 -10.74 -0.04
CA GLY A 28 7.57 -10.63 0.46
C GLY A 28 7.01 -11.92 1.05
N LEU A 29 7.25 -13.06 0.39
CA LEU A 29 6.82 -14.37 0.88
C LEU A 29 7.53 -14.72 2.19
N TRP A 30 8.84 -14.50 2.26
CA TRP A 30 9.61 -14.66 3.50
C TRP A 30 9.12 -13.71 4.59
N ALA A 31 8.90 -12.44 4.26
CA ALA A 31 8.37 -11.44 5.18
C ALA A 31 7.03 -11.89 5.78
N TRP A 32 6.12 -12.42 4.96
CA TRP A 32 4.86 -13.01 5.45
C TRP A 32 5.10 -14.20 6.39
N GLY A 33 6.00 -15.13 6.03
CA GLY A 33 6.38 -16.25 6.89
C GLY A 33 6.93 -15.81 8.24
N THR A 34 7.83 -14.81 8.24
CA THR A 34 8.37 -14.24 9.49
C THR A 34 7.30 -13.54 10.33
N ASN A 35 6.31 -12.89 9.70
CA ASN A 35 5.18 -12.31 10.43
C ASN A 35 4.45 -13.38 11.23
N LEU A 36 4.11 -14.50 10.59
CA LEU A 36 3.42 -15.60 11.25
C LEU A 36 4.25 -16.21 12.38
N GLN A 37 5.55 -16.40 12.15
CA GLN A 37 6.47 -16.96 13.15
C GLN A 37 6.59 -16.06 14.38
N ILE A 38 6.84 -14.77 14.18
CA ILE A 38 7.02 -13.81 15.28
C ILE A 38 5.70 -13.59 16.03
N LEU A 39 4.57 -13.53 15.33
CA LEU A 39 3.25 -13.44 15.98
C LEU A 39 2.96 -14.68 16.84
N SER A 40 3.32 -15.88 16.35
CA SER A 40 3.21 -17.10 17.14
C SER A 40 4.08 -17.06 18.40
N TRP A 41 5.32 -16.57 18.31
CA TRP A 41 6.18 -16.34 19.49
C TRP A 41 5.59 -15.32 20.47
N ALA A 42 4.88 -14.32 19.96
CA ALA A 42 4.14 -13.35 20.76
C ALA A 42 2.78 -13.87 21.26
N SER A 43 2.49 -15.18 21.11
CA SER A 43 1.23 -15.81 21.50
C SER A 43 -0.02 -15.20 20.83
N ILE A 44 0.12 -14.70 19.61
CA ILE A 44 -0.97 -14.21 18.76
C ILE A 44 -1.30 -15.28 17.72
N ASP A 45 -2.50 -15.85 17.77
CA ASP A 45 -2.96 -16.81 16.77
C ASP A 45 -3.46 -16.10 15.51
N ALA A 46 -2.52 -15.81 14.61
CA ALA A 46 -2.83 -15.22 13.30
C ALA A 46 -3.76 -16.10 12.47
N HIS A 47 -3.74 -17.43 12.62
CA HIS A 47 -4.62 -18.31 11.87
C HIS A 47 -6.08 -18.11 12.28
N ALA A 48 -6.36 -18.18 13.58
CA ALA A 48 -7.70 -17.97 14.13
C ALA A 48 -8.31 -16.62 13.70
N ILE A 49 -7.51 -15.55 13.72
CA ILE A 49 -7.92 -14.21 13.29
C ILE A 49 -8.27 -14.17 11.79
N LEU A 50 -7.43 -14.78 10.95
CA LEU A 50 -7.56 -14.72 9.49
C LEU A 50 -8.70 -15.60 8.96
N THR A 51 -8.97 -16.73 9.60
CA THR A 51 -10.07 -17.64 9.23
C THR A 51 -11.40 -17.26 9.87
N GLY A 52 -11.36 -16.46 10.95
CA GLY A 52 -12.52 -16.10 11.75
C GLY A 52 -12.96 -17.25 12.67
N ASP A 53 -13.36 -16.89 13.88
CA ASP A 53 -13.66 -17.85 14.97
C ASP A 53 -15.05 -18.50 14.84
N LYS A 54 -15.32 -19.15 13.71
CA LYS A 54 -16.54 -19.93 13.53
C LYS A 54 -16.19 -21.34 13.07
N LYS A 55 -16.64 -22.30 13.89
CA LYS A 55 -16.78 -23.76 13.70
C LYS A 55 -17.47 -24.21 12.38
N LYS A 56 -17.48 -23.38 11.32
CA LYS A 56 -18.27 -23.57 10.09
C LYS A 56 -17.43 -23.76 8.82
N TYR A 57 -16.10 -23.73 8.88
CA TYR A 57 -15.28 -23.76 7.67
C TYR A 57 -14.08 -24.71 7.77
N PRO A 58 -13.82 -25.55 6.75
CA PRO A 58 -12.71 -26.50 6.75
C PRO A 58 -11.35 -25.77 6.69
N TYR A 59 -10.39 -26.34 7.40
CA TYR A 59 -9.04 -25.89 7.78
C TYR A 59 -8.08 -25.43 6.66
N TYR A 60 -8.50 -25.35 5.41
CA TYR A 60 -7.63 -24.97 4.30
C TYR A 60 -8.46 -24.47 3.11
N LYS A 61 -8.72 -23.17 3.01
CA LYS A 61 -8.93 -22.59 1.68
C LYS A 61 -7.55 -22.22 1.13
N PRO A 62 -7.16 -22.74 -0.03
CA PRO A 62 -5.90 -22.37 -0.66
C PRO A 62 -5.81 -20.85 -0.86
N ILE A 63 -4.62 -20.28 -0.71
CA ILE A 63 -4.32 -18.86 -0.95
C ILE A 63 -4.90 -18.35 -2.28
N TYR A 64 -4.92 -19.19 -3.32
CA TYR A 64 -5.48 -18.82 -4.62
C TYR A 64 -6.97 -18.45 -4.55
N LYS A 65 -7.76 -19.07 -3.65
CA LYS A 65 -9.18 -18.70 -3.46
C LYS A 65 -9.34 -17.33 -2.80
N CYS A 66 -8.43 -16.96 -1.90
CA CYS A 66 -8.38 -15.61 -1.32
C CYS A 66 -8.03 -14.60 -2.42
N PHE A 67 -6.99 -14.88 -3.21
CA PHE A 67 -6.62 -14.04 -4.35
C PHE A 67 -7.75 -13.86 -5.36
N GLN A 68 -8.45 -14.94 -5.73
CA GLN A 68 -9.61 -14.89 -6.61
C GLN A 68 -10.72 -14.00 -6.06
N ARG A 69 -11.05 -14.12 -4.77
CA ARG A 69 -12.01 -13.20 -4.13
C ARG A 69 -11.52 -11.77 -4.20
N VAL A 70 -10.29 -11.50 -3.78
CA VAL A 70 -9.75 -10.14 -3.76
C VAL A 70 -9.85 -9.46 -5.13
N VAL A 71 -9.50 -10.17 -6.20
CA VAL A 71 -9.50 -9.61 -7.56
C VAL A 71 -10.92 -9.53 -8.14
N PHE A 72 -11.68 -10.63 -8.12
CA PHE A 72 -12.88 -10.81 -8.94
C PHE A 72 -14.21 -10.60 -8.21
N SER A 73 -14.23 -10.40 -6.89
CA SER A 73 -15.50 -10.26 -6.16
C SER A 73 -16.30 -9.01 -6.56
N GLY A 74 -17.63 -9.11 -6.53
CA GLY A 74 -18.54 -7.99 -6.74
C GLY A 74 -18.65 -7.05 -5.53
N LEU A 75 -19.62 -6.14 -5.58
CA LEU A 75 -19.94 -5.23 -4.46
C LEU A 75 -20.89 -5.87 -3.44
N ASP A 76 -21.46 -7.01 -3.75
CA ASP A 76 -22.44 -7.79 -2.98
C ASP A 76 -21.79 -8.87 -2.09
N THR A 77 -20.47 -9.03 -2.18
CA THR A 77 -19.75 -10.08 -1.46
C THR A 77 -19.25 -9.63 -0.09
N GLU A 78 -19.29 -10.53 0.90
CA GLU A 78 -18.65 -10.34 2.19
C GLU A 78 -17.12 -10.26 2.05
N VAL A 79 -16.49 -9.31 2.74
CA VAL A 79 -15.03 -9.08 2.69
C VAL A 79 -14.39 -9.55 3.99
N TYR A 80 -13.61 -10.63 3.93
CA TYR A 80 -12.91 -11.17 5.10
C TYR A 80 -11.63 -10.40 5.43
N LEU A 81 -11.14 -10.53 6.67
CA LEU A 81 -9.90 -9.87 7.11
C LEU A 81 -8.68 -10.30 6.28
N CYS A 82 -8.59 -11.58 5.92
CA CYS A 82 -7.54 -12.08 5.02
C CYS A 82 -7.60 -11.40 3.64
N ASP A 83 -8.79 -11.15 3.11
CA ASP A 83 -8.98 -10.46 1.83
C ASP A 83 -8.53 -8.99 1.91
N LYS A 84 -8.76 -8.34 3.06
CA LYS A 84 -8.28 -6.96 3.33
C LYS A 84 -6.76 -6.90 3.41
N ILE A 85 -6.15 -7.78 4.20
CA ILE A 85 -4.69 -7.83 4.39
C ILE A 85 -4.00 -8.16 3.06
N LEU A 86 -4.49 -9.14 2.32
CA LEU A 86 -3.92 -9.48 1.00
C LEU A 86 -4.00 -8.28 0.05
N ALA A 87 -5.15 -7.62 -0.05
CA ALA A 87 -5.31 -6.45 -0.89
C ALA A 87 -4.43 -5.27 -0.42
N ASP A 88 -4.22 -5.10 0.89
CA ASP A 88 -3.32 -4.08 1.44
C ASP A 88 -1.85 -4.40 1.15
N ILE A 89 -1.45 -5.67 1.16
CA ILE A 89 -0.14 -6.12 0.66
C ILE A 89 -0.02 -5.77 -0.83
N MET A 90 -1.04 -6.05 -1.64
CA MET A 90 -1.03 -5.71 -3.07
C MET A 90 -0.81 -4.20 -3.32
N THR A 91 -1.31 -3.30 -2.47
CA THR A 91 -1.04 -1.85 -2.61
C THR A 91 0.44 -1.49 -2.46
N SER A 92 1.16 -2.19 -1.58
CA SER A 92 2.61 -2.02 -1.42
C SER A 92 3.38 -2.56 -2.63
N TYR A 93 2.81 -3.51 -3.36
CA TYR A 93 3.34 -4.07 -4.62
C TYR A 93 2.88 -3.34 -5.89
N ALA A 94 2.15 -2.22 -5.78
CA ALA A 94 1.54 -1.55 -6.94
C ALA A 94 2.53 -1.24 -8.08
N LYS A 95 3.74 -0.77 -7.73
CA LYS A 95 4.81 -0.50 -8.71
C LYS A 95 5.48 -1.79 -9.21
N VAL A 96 5.65 -2.78 -8.33
CA VAL A 96 6.22 -4.10 -8.67
C VAL A 96 5.36 -4.81 -9.72
N PHE A 97 4.03 -4.63 -9.71
CA PHE A 97 3.16 -5.15 -10.78
C PHE A 97 3.48 -4.54 -12.16
N GLY A 98 3.83 -3.25 -12.21
CA GLY A 98 4.29 -2.61 -13.45
C GLY A 98 5.60 -3.20 -13.96
N ASP A 99 6.53 -3.49 -13.05
CA ASP A 99 7.83 -4.08 -13.39
C ASP A 99 7.72 -5.56 -13.73
N LEU A 100 6.78 -6.28 -13.12
CA LEU A 100 6.42 -7.64 -13.48
C LEU A 100 5.90 -7.68 -14.92
N TYR A 101 5.02 -6.76 -15.31
CA TYR A 101 4.56 -6.65 -16.70
C TYR A 101 5.74 -6.44 -17.65
N LYS A 102 6.63 -5.47 -17.38
CA LYS A 102 7.83 -5.24 -18.20
C LYS A 102 8.72 -6.48 -18.28
N THR A 103 8.91 -7.16 -17.15
CA THR A 103 9.67 -8.40 -17.05
C THR A 103 9.07 -9.49 -17.94
N MET A 104 7.75 -9.67 -17.90
CA MET A 104 7.06 -10.63 -18.78
C MET A 104 7.23 -10.28 -20.25
N CYS A 105 7.16 -8.99 -20.60
CA CYS A 105 7.44 -8.55 -21.96
C CYS A 105 8.88 -8.89 -22.38
N ILE A 106 9.88 -8.60 -21.54
CA ILE A 106 11.29 -8.91 -21.79
C ILE A 106 11.52 -10.42 -21.97
N LEU A 107 10.92 -11.26 -21.11
CA LEU A 107 11.20 -12.70 -21.08
C LEU A 107 10.44 -13.49 -22.14
N PHE A 108 9.20 -13.12 -22.43
CA PHE A 108 8.28 -13.95 -23.24
C PHE A 108 7.85 -13.29 -24.55
N ILE A 109 7.91 -11.97 -24.62
CA ILE A 109 7.51 -11.21 -25.82
C ILE A 109 8.76 -10.74 -26.57
N TYR A 110 9.96 -10.79 -25.97
CA TYR A 110 11.13 -10.11 -26.52
C TYR A 110 12.19 -10.94 -27.25
N GLY A 111 12.01 -10.94 -28.58
CA GLY A 111 13.05 -10.81 -29.60
C GLY A 111 12.70 -9.80 -30.73
N ALA A 112 11.66 -8.93 -30.61
CA ALA A 112 11.12 -8.17 -31.78
C ALA A 112 10.52 -6.73 -31.64
N ILE A 113 10.31 -6.12 -30.48
CA ILE A 113 9.96 -4.67 -30.26
C ILE A 113 10.74 -3.86 -29.15
N GLN A 114 12.04 -3.55 -29.30
CA GLN A 114 12.92 -3.01 -28.23
C GLN A 114 12.57 -1.54 -27.99
N GLU A 115 11.79 -1.02 -28.93
CA GLU A 115 11.19 0.29 -29.01
C GLU A 115 9.87 0.39 -28.20
N ASP A 116 9.18 -0.71 -27.86
CA ASP A 116 7.82 -0.63 -27.24
C ASP A 116 7.79 -0.56 -25.70
N ILE A 117 8.79 -1.13 -25.02
CA ILE A 117 8.84 -1.08 -23.54
C ILE A 117 9.18 0.35 -23.05
N GLY A 118 9.76 1.16 -23.93
CA GLY A 118 9.90 2.61 -23.80
C GLY A 118 8.75 3.42 -24.42
N ASN A 119 7.70 2.78 -24.94
CA ASN A 119 6.63 3.48 -25.64
C ASN A 119 5.88 4.44 -24.71
N LYS A 120 5.68 5.64 -25.22
CA LYS A 120 4.81 6.70 -24.70
C LYS A 120 3.49 6.14 -24.13
N TYR A 121 2.80 5.26 -24.86
CA TYR A 121 1.54 4.64 -24.41
C TYR A 121 1.69 3.83 -23.12
N TYR A 122 2.80 3.11 -22.94
CA TYR A 122 3.04 2.38 -21.70
C TYR A 122 3.21 3.34 -20.51
N ALA A 123 4.00 4.41 -20.70
CA ALA A 123 4.41 5.29 -19.61
C ALA A 123 3.27 6.10 -18.97
N TYR A 124 2.30 6.58 -19.76
CA TYR A 124 1.19 7.40 -19.26
C TYR A 124 -0.20 6.74 -19.33
N VAL A 125 -0.35 5.54 -19.93
CA VAL A 125 -1.63 4.79 -19.90
C VAL A 125 -1.50 3.49 -19.12
N PHE A 126 -0.67 2.55 -19.57
CA PHE A 126 -0.64 1.21 -18.95
C PHE A 126 -0.03 1.22 -17.54
N ALA A 127 1.11 1.88 -17.35
CA ALA A 127 1.77 1.98 -16.05
C ALA A 127 0.87 2.56 -14.94
N PRO A 128 0.17 3.70 -15.14
CA PRO A 128 -0.74 4.22 -14.12
C PRO A 128 -1.97 3.35 -13.90
N LEU A 129 -2.50 2.66 -14.92
CA LEU A 129 -3.61 1.71 -14.75
C LEU A 129 -3.19 0.52 -13.86
N ILE A 130 -2.05 -0.10 -14.16
CA ILE A 130 -1.50 -1.21 -13.36
C ILE A 130 -1.21 -0.75 -11.93
N THR A 131 -0.63 0.45 -11.77
CA THR A 131 -0.34 1.03 -10.44
C THR A 131 -1.63 1.33 -9.66
N SER A 132 -2.71 1.73 -10.33
CA SER A 132 -4.00 2.05 -9.70
C SER A 132 -4.79 0.80 -9.29
N PHE A 133 -4.54 -0.34 -9.93
CA PHE A 133 -5.35 -1.55 -9.78
C PHE A 133 -5.47 -2.06 -8.33
N PRO A 134 -4.39 -2.16 -7.52
CA PRO A 134 -4.52 -2.57 -6.11
C PRO A 134 -5.33 -1.59 -5.26
N TYR A 135 -5.21 -0.29 -5.51
CA TYR A 135 -5.99 0.74 -4.81
C TYR A 135 -7.47 0.65 -5.15
N PHE A 136 -7.79 0.36 -6.43
CA PHE A 136 -9.15 0.12 -6.87
C PHE A 136 -9.77 -1.11 -6.21
N ILE A 137 -9.01 -2.20 -6.04
CA ILE A 137 -9.49 -3.38 -5.31
C ILE A 137 -9.88 -3.01 -3.87
N ARG A 138 -9.02 -2.28 -3.14
CA ARG A 138 -9.32 -1.86 -1.76
C ARG A 138 -10.49 -0.89 -1.70
N PHE A 139 -10.56 0.06 -2.62
CA PHE A 139 -11.71 0.96 -2.76
C PHE A 139 -13.01 0.16 -2.92
N LYS A 140 -13.05 -0.79 -3.87
CA LYS A 140 -14.20 -1.67 -4.12
C LYS A 140 -14.59 -2.46 -2.87
N GLN A 141 -13.62 -3.07 -2.19
CA GLN A 141 -13.86 -3.81 -0.94
C GLN A 141 -14.48 -2.90 0.15
N CYS A 142 -13.97 -1.68 0.32
CA CYS A 142 -14.50 -0.74 1.29
C CYS A 142 -15.93 -0.32 0.97
N ILE A 143 -16.25 -0.11 -0.31
CA ILE A 143 -17.62 0.16 -0.75
C ILE A 143 -18.53 -1.06 -0.51
N ALA A 144 -18.06 -2.27 -0.83
CA ALA A 144 -18.82 -3.50 -0.59
C ALA A 144 -19.18 -3.69 0.90
N GLU A 145 -18.24 -3.41 1.81
CA GLU A 145 -18.52 -3.47 3.26
C GLU A 145 -19.52 -2.40 3.72
N TYR A 146 -19.49 -1.21 3.12
CA TYR A 146 -20.45 -0.16 3.43
C TYR A 146 -21.86 -0.50 2.94
N LEU A 147 -21.96 -1.12 1.75
CA LEU A 147 -23.24 -1.52 1.15
C LEU A 147 -23.84 -2.77 1.82
N ASN A 148 -23.01 -3.65 2.38
CA ASN A 148 -23.44 -4.88 3.04
C ASN A 148 -23.03 -4.90 4.54
N PRO A 149 -23.57 -3.99 5.36
CA PRO A 149 -23.25 -3.97 6.78
C PRO A 149 -23.85 -5.19 7.50
N LYS A 150 -23.16 -5.67 8.55
CA LYS A 150 -23.66 -6.78 9.40
C LYS A 150 -24.99 -6.46 10.09
N ASP A 151 -25.21 -5.18 10.43
CA ASP A 151 -26.49 -4.66 10.91
C ASP A 151 -27.01 -3.59 9.92
N PRO A 152 -28.06 -3.91 9.14
CA PRO A 152 -28.65 -2.96 8.18
C PRO A 152 -29.15 -1.66 8.82
N LYS A 153 -29.45 -1.66 10.13
CA LYS A 153 -29.95 -0.47 10.83
C LYS A 153 -28.84 0.51 11.22
N LYS A 154 -27.58 0.08 11.19
CA LYS A 154 -26.42 0.88 11.62
C LYS A 154 -25.23 0.66 10.67
N PRO A 155 -25.28 1.23 9.45
CA PRO A 155 -24.17 1.13 8.52
C PRO A 155 -22.94 1.84 9.10
N ASN A 156 -21.80 1.13 9.14
CA ASN A 156 -20.56 1.67 9.64
C ASN A 156 -19.93 2.61 8.59
N ARG A 157 -20.07 3.92 8.79
CA ARG A 157 -19.52 4.96 7.89
C ARG A 157 -17.99 4.95 7.82
N GLU A 158 -17.30 4.27 8.75
CA GLU A 158 -15.85 4.09 8.68
C GLU A 158 -15.40 3.45 7.36
N HIS A 159 -16.20 2.53 6.80
CA HIS A 159 -15.88 1.91 5.51
C HIS A 159 -15.83 2.93 4.36
N LEU A 160 -16.69 3.97 4.35
CA LEU A 160 -16.61 5.05 3.35
C LEU A 160 -15.35 5.89 3.52
N PHE A 161 -14.97 6.22 4.76
CA PHE A 161 -13.73 6.93 5.02
C PHE A 161 -12.52 6.10 4.56
N ASN A 162 -12.54 4.78 4.75
CA ASN A 162 -11.50 3.90 4.24
C ASN A 162 -11.48 3.87 2.70
N ALA A 163 -12.65 3.87 2.05
CA ALA A 163 -12.74 3.99 0.60
C ALA A 163 -12.11 5.31 0.11
N LEU A 164 -12.39 6.43 0.78
CA LEU A 164 -11.79 7.73 0.49
C LEU A 164 -10.26 7.71 0.66
N LYS A 165 -9.74 6.98 1.65
CA LYS A 165 -8.29 6.79 1.82
C LYS A 165 -7.67 6.18 0.57
N TYR A 166 -8.20 5.06 0.06
CA TYR A 166 -7.64 4.45 -1.16
C TYR A 166 -7.91 5.28 -2.41
N CYS A 167 -9.06 5.96 -2.49
CA CYS A 167 -9.38 6.89 -3.56
C CYS A 167 -8.37 8.03 -3.68
N SER A 168 -7.85 8.53 -2.54
CA SER A 168 -6.85 9.61 -2.53
C SER A 168 -5.53 9.27 -3.22
N ALA A 169 -5.26 7.99 -3.54
CA ALA A 169 -4.10 7.59 -4.33
C ALA A 169 -4.27 7.88 -5.83
N PHE A 170 -5.50 7.91 -6.35
CA PHE A 170 -5.74 8.09 -7.80
C PHE A 170 -5.27 9.46 -8.32
N PRO A 171 -5.52 10.60 -7.63
CA PRO A 171 -4.97 11.89 -8.06
C PRO A 171 -3.43 11.88 -8.11
N VAL A 172 -2.74 11.23 -7.16
CA VAL A 172 -1.27 11.12 -7.16
C VAL A 172 -0.78 10.40 -8.41
N ILE A 173 -1.43 9.28 -8.77
CA ILE A 173 -1.09 8.47 -9.94
C ILE A 173 -1.42 9.22 -11.23
N LEU A 174 -2.59 9.86 -11.29
CA LEU A 174 -3.05 10.64 -12.44
C LEU A 174 -2.11 11.81 -12.74
N PHE A 175 -1.82 12.66 -11.76
CA PHE A 175 -0.93 13.80 -11.96
C PHE A 175 0.51 13.38 -12.26
N SER A 176 0.97 12.23 -11.74
CA SER A 176 2.26 11.64 -12.13
C SER A 176 2.28 11.25 -13.61
N ALA A 177 1.22 10.61 -14.11
CA ALA A 177 1.09 10.24 -15.52
C ALA A 177 0.97 11.46 -16.43
N LEU A 178 0.20 12.48 -16.02
CA LEU A 178 0.03 13.73 -16.77
C LEU A 178 1.34 14.50 -16.91
N GLN A 179 2.16 14.59 -15.86
CA GLN A 179 3.47 15.23 -15.96
C GLN A 179 4.37 14.53 -16.99
N LYS A 180 4.38 13.19 -17.00
CA LYS A 180 5.12 12.41 -18.02
C LYS A 180 4.60 12.67 -19.42
N TRP A 181 3.28 12.67 -19.60
CA TRP A 181 2.63 12.98 -20.88
C TRP A 181 3.00 14.37 -21.39
N TYR A 182 2.94 15.40 -20.53
CA TYR A 182 3.32 16.77 -20.89
C TYR A 182 4.78 16.87 -21.30
N LYS A 183 5.69 16.22 -20.57
CA LYS A 183 7.11 16.17 -20.90
C LYS A 183 7.36 15.53 -22.28
N PHE A 184 6.73 14.39 -22.56
CA PHE A 184 6.87 13.73 -23.87
C PHE A 184 6.27 14.55 -25.01
N ARG A 185 5.26 15.38 -24.74
CA ARG A 185 4.61 16.22 -25.74
C ARG A 185 5.34 17.54 -25.98
N SER A 186 5.99 18.11 -24.96
CA SER A 186 6.84 19.29 -25.11
C SER A 186 8.06 19.02 -25.98
N ASP A 187 8.57 17.79 -26.01
CA ASP A 187 9.66 17.39 -26.89
C ASP A 187 9.24 17.33 -28.38
N GLU A 188 7.92 17.27 -28.68
CA GLU A 188 7.39 17.19 -30.05
C GLU A 188 6.73 18.50 -30.52
N VAL A 189 6.14 19.28 -29.62
CA VAL A 189 5.35 20.48 -29.93
C VAL A 189 5.51 21.49 -28.80
N ASP A 190 5.65 22.78 -29.11
CA ASP A 190 5.60 23.85 -28.10
C ASP A 190 4.20 23.92 -27.46
N VAL A 191 4.07 23.35 -26.24
CA VAL A 191 2.79 23.28 -25.48
C VAL A 191 2.52 24.57 -24.67
N SER A 192 2.97 25.72 -25.15
CA SER A 192 2.85 27.00 -24.45
C SER A 192 1.42 27.55 -24.38
N ALA A 193 0.46 26.96 -25.11
CA ALA A 193 -0.92 27.46 -25.25
C ALA A 193 -2.00 26.60 -24.54
N SER A 194 -1.65 25.77 -23.55
CA SER A 194 -2.63 25.01 -22.74
C SER A 194 -3.02 25.77 -21.46
N TRP A 195 -4.31 25.73 -21.10
CA TRP A 195 -4.85 26.30 -19.86
C TRP A 195 -4.35 25.58 -18.60
N ILE A 196 -3.79 24.38 -18.73
CA ILE A 196 -3.07 23.69 -17.66
C ILE A 196 -1.57 23.72 -17.99
N THR A 197 -0.80 24.41 -17.16
CA THR A 197 0.66 24.43 -17.25
C THR A 197 1.28 23.24 -16.48
N PRO A 198 2.49 22.79 -16.86
CA PRO A 198 3.20 21.75 -16.11
C PRO A 198 3.41 22.08 -14.63
N SER A 199 3.59 23.36 -14.27
CA SER A 199 3.74 23.82 -12.89
C SER A 199 2.48 23.56 -12.06
N ILE A 200 1.29 23.86 -12.59
CA ILE A 200 0.03 23.60 -11.90
C ILE A 200 -0.15 22.09 -11.65
N ILE A 201 0.21 21.24 -12.61
CA ILE A 201 0.11 19.78 -12.44
C ILE A 201 1.07 19.30 -11.34
N PHE A 202 2.27 19.87 -11.26
CA PHE A 202 3.20 19.57 -10.19
C PHE A 202 2.67 20.00 -8.82
N ASP A 203 2.09 21.20 -8.70
CA ASP A 203 1.51 21.69 -7.45
C ASP A 203 0.32 20.81 -7.00
N LEU A 204 -0.57 20.46 -7.93
CA LEU A 204 -1.68 19.53 -7.69
C LEU A 204 -1.19 18.14 -7.29
N TRP A 205 -0.08 17.69 -7.86
CA TRP A 205 0.56 16.43 -7.49
C TRP A 205 1.11 16.49 -6.06
N ILE A 206 1.83 17.55 -5.67
CA ILE A 206 2.34 17.74 -4.31
C ILE A 206 1.21 17.76 -3.28
N ILE A 207 0.12 18.48 -3.56
CA ILE A 207 -1.06 18.52 -2.69
C ILE A 207 -1.67 17.12 -2.57
N SER A 208 -1.83 16.41 -3.69
CA SER A 208 -2.37 15.04 -3.71
C SER A 208 -1.50 14.09 -2.89
N VAL A 209 -0.17 14.20 -3.01
CA VAL A 209 0.82 13.43 -2.24
C VAL A 209 0.67 13.71 -0.75
N ALA A 210 0.58 14.97 -0.36
CA ALA A 210 0.43 15.36 1.04
C ALA A 210 -0.88 14.82 1.63
N VAL A 211 -2.01 15.01 0.94
CA VAL A 211 -3.33 14.50 1.36
C VAL A 211 -3.30 12.98 1.49
N ASN A 212 -2.83 12.26 0.46
CA ASN A 212 -2.76 10.80 0.48
C ASN A 212 -1.86 10.29 1.62
N SER A 213 -0.67 10.87 1.79
CA SER A 213 0.32 10.43 2.75
C SER A 213 -0.15 10.67 4.19
N ILE A 214 -0.65 11.88 4.49
CA ILE A 214 -1.15 12.24 5.82
C ILE A 214 -2.40 11.41 6.17
N TYR A 215 -3.36 11.31 5.26
CA TYR A 215 -4.59 10.57 5.54
C TYR A 215 -4.30 9.09 5.74
N SER A 216 -3.45 8.51 4.89
CA SER A 216 -3.08 7.11 5.03
C SER A 216 -2.28 6.84 6.31
N PHE A 217 -1.37 7.73 6.68
CA PHE A 217 -0.61 7.63 7.93
C PHE A 217 -1.55 7.66 9.15
N TYR A 218 -2.49 8.61 9.17
CA TYR A 218 -3.54 8.67 10.19
C TYR A 218 -4.30 7.34 10.26
N TRP A 219 -4.68 6.78 9.11
CA TRP A 219 -5.43 5.53 9.07
C TRP A 219 -4.64 4.36 9.65
N ASP A 220 -3.39 4.18 9.22
CA ASP A 220 -2.54 3.08 9.67
C ASP A 220 -2.39 3.12 11.22
N VAL A 221 -2.14 4.30 11.79
CA VAL A 221 -1.89 4.44 13.23
C VAL A 221 -3.19 4.46 14.04
N ALA A 222 -4.16 5.28 13.65
CA ALA A 222 -5.38 5.50 14.44
C ALA A 222 -6.42 4.40 14.26
N LYS A 223 -6.60 3.91 13.03
CA LYS A 223 -7.65 2.94 12.69
C LYS A 223 -7.12 1.53 12.70
N ASP A 224 -6.01 1.28 12.00
CA ASP A 224 -5.52 -0.08 11.84
C ASP A 224 -4.83 -0.60 13.11
N TRP A 225 -4.01 0.23 13.77
CA TRP A 225 -3.36 -0.11 15.05
C TRP A 225 -4.17 0.29 16.28
N LYS A 226 -5.31 0.97 16.08
CA LYS A 226 -6.25 1.42 17.13
C LYS A 226 -5.58 2.28 18.21
N LEU A 227 -4.62 3.12 17.83
CA LEU A 227 -3.91 4.04 18.73
C LEU A 227 -4.58 5.42 18.73
N ALA A 228 -4.44 6.18 19.82
CA ALA A 228 -5.01 7.52 19.91
C ALA A 228 -3.97 8.56 19.47
N ILE A 229 -4.12 9.09 18.25
CA ILE A 229 -3.26 10.18 17.76
C ILE A 229 -3.65 11.51 18.41
N PHE A 230 -4.94 11.74 18.59
CA PHE A 230 -5.49 12.98 19.13
C PHE A 230 -6.30 12.70 20.40
N THR A 231 -6.15 13.54 21.41
CA THR A 231 -6.99 13.53 22.61
C THR A 231 -7.53 14.93 22.91
N PRO A 232 -8.74 15.05 23.49
CA PRO A 232 -9.24 16.35 23.93
C PRO A 232 -8.33 16.92 25.04
N ALA A 233 -7.81 18.14 24.84
CA ALA A 233 -7.03 18.84 25.87
C ALA A 233 -7.88 19.44 27.00
N SER A 234 -9.19 19.59 26.77
CA SER A 234 -10.15 20.22 27.67
C SER A 234 -11.57 19.72 27.30
N PRO A 235 -12.56 19.80 28.22
CA PRO A 235 -13.97 19.59 27.90
C PRO A 235 -14.49 20.41 26.70
N HIS A 236 -13.76 21.46 26.28
CA HIS A 236 -14.01 22.20 25.04
C HIS A 236 -13.02 21.83 23.91
N TYR A 237 -13.21 20.63 23.36
CA TYR A 237 -12.98 20.18 21.96
C TYR A 237 -11.66 20.43 21.20
N LEU A 238 -10.65 21.13 21.74
CA LEU A 238 -9.36 21.22 21.05
C LEU A 238 -8.64 19.87 21.13
N LEU A 239 -8.57 19.18 19.99
CA LEU A 239 -7.82 17.95 19.80
C LEU A 239 -6.33 18.28 19.72
N VAL A 240 -5.57 17.79 20.70
CA VAL A 240 -4.11 17.91 20.70
C VAL A 240 -3.47 16.58 20.31
N PRO A 241 -2.37 16.59 19.53
CA PRO A 241 -1.59 15.39 19.27
C PRO A 241 -1.06 14.81 20.59
N SER A 242 -1.36 13.54 20.87
CA SER A 242 -0.94 12.86 22.11
C SER A 242 -0.28 11.51 21.89
N PHE A 243 -0.43 10.89 20.70
CA PHE A 243 0.16 9.59 20.35
C PHE A 243 0.08 8.56 21.49
N LYS A 244 -1.09 8.50 22.13
CA LYS A 244 -1.33 7.65 23.29
C LYS A 244 -1.53 6.21 22.83
N LEU A 245 -0.72 5.32 23.41
CA LEU A 245 -0.82 3.89 23.18
C LEU A 245 -2.03 3.29 23.90
N ARG A 246 -2.50 2.12 23.42
CA ARG A 246 -3.53 1.33 24.09
C ARG A 246 -3.04 0.84 25.46
N SER A 247 -3.97 0.51 26.36
CA SER A 247 -3.65 -0.03 27.69
C SER A 247 -3.17 -1.48 27.64
N ASN A 248 -3.71 -2.27 26.73
CA ASN A 248 -3.28 -3.64 26.46
C ASN A 248 -2.40 -3.64 25.20
N LEU A 249 -1.12 -3.96 25.38
CA LEU A 249 -0.11 -4.03 24.32
C LEU A 249 0.57 -5.40 24.44
N THR A 250 0.72 -6.10 23.32
CA THR A 250 1.50 -7.35 23.30
C THR A 250 3.00 -7.07 23.16
N PHE A 251 3.37 -6.02 22.42
CA PHE A 251 4.76 -5.66 22.18
C PHE A 251 5.26 -4.56 23.14
N GLU A 252 6.58 -4.37 23.17
CA GLU A 252 7.20 -3.28 23.93
C GLU A 252 6.80 -1.90 23.39
N LYS A 253 6.59 -0.92 24.29
CA LYS A 253 6.13 0.43 23.94
C LYS A 253 7.03 1.13 22.92
N SER A 254 8.34 0.93 23.02
CA SER A 254 9.34 1.51 22.10
C SER A 254 9.09 1.07 20.66
N LEU A 255 8.69 -0.19 20.44
CA LEU A 255 8.42 -0.72 19.11
C LEU A 255 7.23 -0.01 18.43
N TYR A 256 6.20 0.38 19.19
CA TYR A 256 5.09 1.17 18.63
C TYR A 256 5.55 2.56 18.19
N TYR A 257 6.35 3.25 18.99
CA TYR A 257 6.84 4.59 18.62
C TYR A 257 7.81 4.55 17.43
N ILE A 258 8.71 3.57 17.41
CA ILE A 258 9.57 3.30 16.24
C ILE A 258 8.71 3.02 15.03
N ALA A 259 7.67 2.20 15.16
CA ALA A 259 6.79 1.85 14.05
C ALA A 259 5.99 3.05 13.53
N ILE A 260 5.48 3.90 14.41
CA ILE A 260 4.81 5.15 14.05
C ILE A 260 5.76 6.04 13.26
N PHE A 261 6.98 6.26 13.76
CA PHE A 261 7.98 7.09 13.11
C PHE A 261 8.39 6.54 11.73
N LEU A 262 8.71 5.25 11.65
CA LEU A 262 9.06 4.60 10.39
C LEU A 262 7.90 4.63 9.40
N ASN A 263 6.66 4.39 9.85
CA ASN A 263 5.49 4.46 8.97
C ASN A 263 5.29 5.87 8.43
N PHE A 264 5.47 6.91 9.25
CA PHE A 264 5.42 8.30 8.81
C PHE A 264 6.46 8.57 7.72
N LEU A 265 7.74 8.30 7.99
CA LEU A 265 8.83 8.56 7.06
C LEU A 265 8.66 7.80 5.73
N LEU A 266 8.35 6.51 5.81
CA LEU A 266 8.22 5.66 4.63
C LEU A 266 6.96 5.97 3.81
N ARG A 267 5.89 6.53 4.39
CA ARG A 267 4.69 6.93 3.62
C ARG A 267 5.00 8.01 2.58
N PHE A 268 5.91 8.94 2.89
CA PHE A 268 6.34 9.95 1.92
C PHE A 268 7.21 9.35 0.81
N THR A 269 8.02 8.31 1.12
CA THR A 269 8.84 7.63 0.10
C THR A 269 8.01 6.97 -0.99
N TRP A 270 6.84 6.41 -0.64
CA TRP A 270 5.90 5.85 -1.62
C TRP A 270 5.48 6.88 -2.67
N SER A 271 5.22 8.12 -2.26
CA SER A 271 4.81 9.19 -3.17
C SER A 271 5.97 9.70 -4.02
N LEU A 272 7.16 9.83 -3.43
CA LEU A 272 8.35 10.36 -4.11
C LEU A 272 8.76 9.53 -5.34
N LYS A 273 8.53 8.21 -5.33
CA LYS A 273 8.83 7.33 -6.48
C LYS A 273 7.99 7.64 -7.73
N LEU A 274 6.86 8.34 -7.57
CA LEU A 274 5.97 8.74 -8.66
C LEU A 274 6.29 10.14 -9.21
N SER A 275 7.24 10.87 -8.61
CA SER A 275 7.62 12.19 -9.10
C SER A 275 8.25 12.11 -10.48
N SER A 276 7.75 12.90 -11.43
CA SER A 276 8.33 13.03 -12.78
C SER A 276 9.57 13.93 -12.80
N HIS A 277 9.66 14.88 -11.86
CA HIS A 277 10.77 15.82 -11.76
C HIS A 277 12.03 15.20 -11.12
N LEU A 278 11.90 14.03 -10.50
CA LEU A 278 13.01 13.18 -10.07
C LEU A 278 13.67 12.43 -11.23
N HIS A 279 13.59 12.90 -12.48
CA HIS A 279 14.29 12.29 -13.62
C HIS A 279 15.83 12.29 -13.47
N ILE A 280 16.39 13.09 -12.55
CA ILE A 280 17.79 13.02 -12.11
C ILE A 280 18.08 11.69 -11.38
N ILE A 281 17.06 11.08 -10.77
CA ILE A 281 17.13 9.78 -10.08
C ILE A 281 17.01 8.60 -11.06
N ASN A 282 16.81 8.83 -12.36
CA ASN A 282 17.01 7.75 -13.34
C ASN A 282 18.49 7.36 -13.48
N TYR A 283 19.45 8.18 -13.01
CA TYR A 283 20.83 7.75 -12.73
C TYR A 283 20.95 6.89 -11.46
N LEU A 284 19.89 6.80 -10.66
CA LEU A 284 19.79 6.06 -9.40
C LEU A 284 18.67 5.01 -9.47
N GLU A 285 18.62 4.19 -10.52
CA GLU A 285 17.81 2.96 -10.52
C GLU A 285 17.89 2.15 -9.20
N PRO A 286 19.06 2.07 -8.49
CA PRO A 286 19.12 1.46 -7.17
C PRO A 286 18.16 2.07 -6.14
N SER A 287 17.92 3.38 -6.21
CA SER A 287 17.06 4.08 -5.25
C SER A 287 15.57 3.76 -5.44
N VAL A 288 15.12 3.56 -6.68
CA VAL A 288 13.73 3.16 -6.97
C VAL A 288 13.49 1.74 -6.45
N PHE A 289 14.45 0.83 -6.68
CA PHE A 289 14.42 -0.52 -6.12
C PHE A 289 14.45 -0.49 -4.58
N LEU A 290 15.30 0.35 -3.97
CA LEU A 290 15.34 0.55 -2.52
C LEU A 290 13.99 1.04 -1.98
N MET A 291 13.32 1.99 -2.65
CA MET A 291 12.00 2.46 -2.25
C MET A 291 10.94 1.34 -2.31
N GLU A 292 11.03 0.42 -3.28
CA GLU A 292 10.16 -0.76 -3.32
C GLU A 292 10.42 -1.71 -2.14
N CYS A 293 11.69 -1.98 -1.82
CA CYS A 293 12.08 -2.76 -0.64
C CYS A 293 11.59 -2.11 0.67
N LEU A 294 11.72 -0.80 0.79
CA LEU A 294 11.25 -0.05 1.96
C LEU A 294 9.72 -0.08 2.08
N GLU A 295 8.99 -0.03 0.98
CA GLU A 295 7.53 -0.13 0.99
C GLU A 295 7.06 -1.54 1.41
N VAL A 296 7.74 -2.61 0.97
CA VAL A 296 7.48 -3.97 1.46
C VAL A 296 7.79 -4.10 2.95
N THR A 297 8.90 -3.53 3.41
CA THR A 297 9.30 -3.52 4.83
C THR A 297 8.30 -2.76 5.69
N ARG A 298 7.79 -1.62 5.20
CA ARG A 298 6.74 -0.84 5.88
C ARG A 298 5.47 -1.68 6.07
N ARG A 299 5.05 -2.42 5.04
CA ARG A 299 3.88 -3.31 5.13
C ARG A 299 4.13 -4.50 6.05
N TRP A 300 5.31 -5.10 6.00
CA TRP A 300 5.75 -6.16 6.90
C TRP A 300 5.57 -5.74 8.36
N LEU A 301 6.11 -4.57 8.73
CA LEU A 301 5.96 -3.96 10.05
C LEU A 301 4.49 -3.71 10.41
N TRP A 302 3.71 -3.13 9.48
CA TRP A 302 2.30 -2.80 9.71
C TRP A 302 1.45 -4.02 10.06
N ILE A 303 1.75 -5.20 9.51
CA ILE A 303 0.98 -6.44 9.74
C ILE A 303 1.03 -6.86 11.20
N PHE A 304 2.16 -6.70 11.90
CA PHE A 304 2.27 -7.07 13.32
C PHE A 304 1.26 -6.33 14.18
N PHE A 305 1.27 -5.01 14.09
CA PHE A 305 0.38 -4.15 14.87
C PHE A 305 -1.07 -4.24 14.41
N ARG A 306 -1.31 -4.55 13.12
CA ARG A 306 -2.66 -4.81 12.62
C ARG A 306 -3.24 -6.10 13.21
N LEU A 307 -2.49 -7.21 13.17
CA LEU A 307 -3.01 -8.49 13.66
C LEU A 307 -3.10 -8.52 15.18
N GLU A 308 -2.16 -7.87 15.89
CA GLU A 308 -2.25 -7.68 17.34
C GLU A 308 -3.48 -6.86 17.76
N SER A 309 -3.84 -5.82 17.01
CA SER A 309 -5.02 -4.99 17.34
C SER A 309 -6.36 -5.71 17.12
N GLU A 310 -6.40 -6.65 16.17
CA GLU A 310 -7.53 -7.55 15.91
C GLU A 310 -7.60 -8.69 16.94
N TRP A 311 -6.45 -9.25 17.32
CA TRP A 311 -6.34 -10.28 18.36
C TRP A 311 -6.93 -9.80 19.69
N ILE A 312 -6.48 -8.62 20.14
CA ILE A 312 -6.94 -8.03 21.42
C ILE A 312 -8.44 -7.72 21.41
N GLU A 313 -9.03 -7.44 20.25
CA GLU A 313 -10.48 -7.23 20.14
C GLU A 313 -11.28 -8.55 20.17
N THR A 314 -10.75 -9.59 19.53
CA THR A 314 -11.34 -10.93 19.51
C THR A 314 -11.28 -11.57 20.90
N ASP A 315 -10.16 -11.40 21.61
CA ASP A 315 -9.98 -11.90 22.97
C ASP A 315 -11.00 -11.27 23.94
N LYS A 316 -11.17 -9.94 23.88
CA LYS A 316 -12.18 -9.23 24.69
C LYS A 316 -13.61 -9.68 24.44
N THR A 317 -13.95 -10.08 23.21
CA THR A 317 -15.30 -10.56 22.89
C THR A 317 -15.54 -12.00 23.35
N THR A 318 -14.49 -12.80 23.49
CA THR A 318 -14.55 -14.17 24.00
C THR A 318 -14.71 -14.20 25.53
N TYR A 319 -14.17 -13.21 26.23
CA TYR A 319 -14.21 -13.11 27.71
C TYR A 319 -15.33 -12.23 28.29
N ILE A 320 -16.34 -11.82 27.51
CA ILE A 320 -17.54 -11.22 28.12
C ILE A 320 -18.19 -12.31 28.97
N PRO A 321 -18.20 -12.22 30.32
CA PRO A 321 -18.89 -13.20 31.13
C PRO A 321 -20.36 -13.14 30.75
N LEU A 322 -20.99 -14.30 30.54
CA LEU A 322 -22.44 -14.44 30.58
C LEU A 322 -22.90 -14.09 32.01
N GLY A 323 -22.90 -12.80 32.34
CA GLY A 323 -23.15 -12.26 33.66
C GLY A 323 -24.18 -11.14 33.56
N ASN A 324 -25.37 -11.46 34.06
CA ASN A 324 -26.49 -10.56 34.37
C ASN A 324 -27.40 -10.16 33.20
N THR A 325 -28.07 -11.15 32.61
CA THR A 325 -29.53 -11.00 32.41
C THR A 325 -30.21 -11.57 33.65
N ALA A 326 -30.47 -10.70 34.63
CA ALA A 326 -31.46 -10.94 35.68
C ALA A 326 -32.72 -10.15 35.33
#